data_AF-A0A0D6LB85-F1
#
_entry.id   AF-A0A0D6LB85-F1
#
_cell.length_a   1.000
_cell.length_b   1.000
_cell.length_c   1.000
_cell.angle_alpha   90.00
_cell.angle_beta   90.00
_cell.angle_gamma   90.00
#
_symmetry.space_group_name_H-M   'P 1'
#
loop_
_entity.id
_entity.type
_entity.pdbx_description
1 polymer ?
#
loop_
_entity_poly.entity_id
_entity_poly.type
_entity_poly.pdbx_seq_one_letter_code
_entity_poly.pdbx_strand_id
1 'polypeptide(L)'
;VHCYGYTAWDPVEKAVIIAFEGTSTPFQMTDEILSFFVNKVAFFDNGYLFKYFHDAFFFLWNGGLEQQVRTLKYQYPDYKVY
;
A
#
# COMPACT_ATOMS: atom_id res chain seq x y z
N VAL A 1 7.48 10.19 5.07
CA VAL A 1 6.74 9.66 3.90
C VAL A 1 5.30 10.09 4.03
N HIS A 2 4.69 10.55 2.93
CA HIS A 2 3.26 10.79 2.82
C HIS A 2 2.77 10.00 1.60
N CYS A 3 1.68 9.27 1.77
CA CYS A 3 1.04 8.44 0.75
C CYS A 3 -0.47 8.50 0.99
N TYR A 4 -1.24 8.38 -0.08
CA TYR A 4 -2.70 8.39 -0.03
C TYR A 4 -3.21 7.07 -0.62
N GLY A 5 -4.36 6.64 -0.12
CA GLY A 5 -5.03 5.46 -0.60
C GLY A 5 -6.44 5.37 -0.07
N TYR A 6 -7.23 4.51 -0.66
CA TYR A 6 -8.60 4.25 -0.21
C TYR A 6 -8.97 2.79 -0.42
N THR A 7 -9.98 2.36 0.34
CA THR A 7 -10.67 1.09 0.08
C THR A 7 -12.06 1.35 -0.47
N ALA A 8 -12.50 0.52 -1.41
CA ALA A 8 -13.86 0.53 -1.94
C ALA A 8 -14.39 -0.91 -2.06
N TRP A 9 -15.68 -1.05 -2.33
CA TRP A 9 -16.27 -2.32 -2.74
C TRP A 9 -17.19 -2.11 -3.95
N ASP A 10 -17.19 -3.08 -4.85
CA ASP A 10 -18.06 -3.14 -6.01
C ASP A 10 -19.00 -4.35 -5.88
N PRO A 11 -20.31 -4.13 -5.71
CA PRO A 11 -21.28 -5.21 -5.56
C PRO A 11 -21.60 -5.95 -6.88
N VAL A 12 -21.34 -5.33 -8.03
CA VAL A 12 -21.58 -5.93 -9.36
C VAL A 12 -20.48 -6.93 -9.67
N GLU A 13 -19.23 -6.50 -9.54
CA GLU A 13 -18.05 -7.34 -9.80
C GLU A 13 -17.67 -8.24 -8.60
N LYS A 14 -18.34 -8.05 -7.45
CA LYS A 14 -18.02 -8.70 -6.18
C LYS A 14 -16.54 -8.52 -5.82
N ALA A 15 -16.11 -7.26 -5.76
CA ALA A 15 -14.73 -6.87 -5.54
C ALA A 15 -14.58 -5.98 -4.31
N VAL A 16 -13.52 -6.19 -3.52
CA VAL A 16 -12.96 -5.23 -2.57
C VAL A 16 -11.73 -4.65 -3.23
N ILE A 17 -11.66 -3.34 -3.33
CA ILE A 17 -10.62 -2.62 -4.08
C ILE A 17 -9.76 -1.85 -3.08
N ILE A 18 -8.44 -2.02 -3.18
CA ILE A 18 -7.46 -1.24 -2.43
C ILE A 18 -6.65 -0.42 -3.44
N ALA A 19 -6.85 0.88 -3.45
CA ALA A 19 -6.14 1.79 -4.34
C ALA A 19 -5.09 2.58 -3.58
N PHE A 20 -3.90 2.68 -4.17
CA PHE A 20 -2.79 3.49 -3.66
C PHE A 20 -2.45 4.58 -4.67
N GLU A 21 -2.24 5.81 -4.20
CA GLU A 21 -1.66 6.89 -4.98
C GLU A 21 -0.13 6.81 -4.90
N GLY A 22 0.51 6.79 -6.07
CA GLY A 22 1.97 6.80 -6.18
C GLY A 22 2.58 8.19 -5.92
N THR A 23 3.84 8.34 -6.30
CA THR A 23 4.60 9.59 -6.23
C THR A 23 3.87 10.73 -6.94
N SER A 24 3.53 11.80 -6.21
CA SER A 24 2.82 12.98 -6.75
C SER A 24 3.63 14.28 -6.63
N THR A 25 4.83 14.24 -6.03
CA THR A 25 5.71 15.41 -5.87
C THR A 25 7.17 15.13 -6.24
N PRO A 26 7.95 16.15 -6.66
CA PRO A 26 9.37 15.99 -6.97
C PRO A 26 10.23 15.54 -5.76
N PHE A 27 9.84 15.94 -4.54
CA PHE A 27 10.53 15.50 -3.32
C PHE A 27 10.34 14.00 -3.08
N GLN A 28 9.12 13.48 -3.24
CA GLN A 28 8.86 12.04 -3.18
C GLN A 28 9.65 11.28 -4.25
N MET A 29 9.73 11.80 -5.48
CA MET A 29 10.54 11.19 -6.55
C MET A 29 12.03 11.12 -6.18
N THR A 30 12.55 12.14 -5.50
CA THR A 30 13.95 12.16 -5.05
C THR A 30 14.20 11.09 -3.98
N ASP A 31 13.29 10.95 -3.01
CA ASP A 31 13.36 9.91 -1.97
C ASP A 31 13.26 8.50 -2.55
N GLU A 32 12.43 8.32 -3.59
CA GLU A 32 12.28 7.07 -4.34
C GLU A 32 13.60 6.68 -5.01
N ILE A 33 14.23 7.60 -5.75
CA ILE A 33 15.53 7.38 -6.42
C ILE A 33 16.60 7.06 -5.38
N LEU A 34 16.68 7.80 -4.27
CA LEU A 34 17.66 7.50 -3.21
C LEU A 34 17.42 6.11 -2.60
N SER A 35 16.17 5.68 -2.45
CA SER A 35 15.84 4.36 -1.94
C SER A 35 16.22 3.22 -2.88
N PHE A 36 16.22 3.46 -4.20
CA PHE A 36 16.74 2.51 -5.17
C PHE A 36 18.23 2.19 -4.92
N PHE A 37 19.03 3.24 -4.66
CA PHE A 37 20.49 3.10 -4.55
C PHE A 37 20.97 2.69 -3.16
N VAL A 38 20.45 3.31 -2.10
CA VAL A 38 21.07 3.21 -0.75
C VAL A 38 20.14 2.75 0.37
N ASN A 39 18.83 2.95 0.26
CA ASN A 39 17.91 2.63 1.35
C ASN A 39 17.04 1.41 1.02
N LYS A 40 17.47 0.25 1.51
CA LYS A 40 16.80 -1.04 1.28
C LYS A 40 16.35 -1.67 2.60
N VAL A 41 15.20 -2.32 2.58
CA VAL A 41 14.65 -3.08 3.72
C VAL A 41 14.62 -4.55 3.34
N ALA A 42 15.16 -5.43 4.19
CA ALA A 42 15.16 -6.86 3.91
C ALA A 42 13.72 -7.39 3.79
N PHE A 43 13.46 -8.17 2.75
CA PHE A 43 12.16 -8.77 2.49
C PHE A 43 12.20 -10.26 2.81
N PHE A 44 12.12 -10.58 4.11
CA PHE A 44 12.36 -11.94 4.60
C PHE A 44 13.68 -12.47 3.99
N ASP A 45 13.66 -13.70 3.47
CA ASP A 45 14.80 -14.32 2.78
C ASP A 45 14.76 -14.11 1.25
N ASN A 46 13.89 -13.23 0.75
CA ASN A 46 13.62 -13.02 -0.68
C ASN A 46 14.22 -11.71 -1.23
N GLY A 47 15.29 -11.21 -0.63
CA GLY A 47 16.00 -10.01 -1.08
C GLY A 47 15.59 -8.74 -0.34
N TYR A 48 15.42 -7.63 -1.06
CA TYR A 48 15.21 -6.32 -0.46
C TYR A 48 14.16 -5.48 -1.19
N LEU A 49 13.35 -4.74 -0.43
CA LEU A 49 12.44 -3.70 -0.93
C LEU A 49 13.12 -2.33 -0.90
N PHE A 50 12.67 -1.42 -1.76
CA PHE A 50 13.02 0.00 -1.60
C PHE A 50 12.35 0.53 -0.33
N LYS A 51 13.15 1.17 0.53
CA LYS A 51 12.66 1.70 1.81
C LYS A 51 11.48 2.66 1.63
N TYR A 52 11.51 3.50 0.59
CA TYR A 52 10.42 4.41 0.26
C TYR A 52 9.05 3.69 0.14
N PHE A 53 8.95 2.66 -0.70
CA PHE A 53 7.69 1.93 -0.90
C PHE A 53 7.26 1.13 0.34
N HIS A 54 8.23 0.53 1.04
CA HIS A 54 7.97 -0.16 2.30
C HIS A 54 7.35 0.79 3.33
N ASP A 55 7.99 1.94 3.55
CA ASP A 55 7.53 2.91 4.54
C ASP A 55 6.20 3.55 4.12
N ALA A 56 5.96 3.77 2.83
CA ALA A 56 4.69 4.28 2.30
C ALA A 56 3.53 3.31 2.52
N PHE A 57 3.74 2.02 2.26
CA PHE A 57 2.76 0.98 2.55
C PHE A 57 2.43 0.95 4.04
N PHE A 58 3.44 0.89 4.92
CA PHE A 58 3.22 0.79 6.35
C PHE A 58 2.66 2.07 6.97
N PHE A 59 2.93 3.23 6.38
CA PHE A 59 2.28 4.49 6.77
C PHE A 59 0.76 4.39 6.64
N LEU A 60 0.25 3.84 5.53
CA LEU A 60 -1.19 3.62 5.34
C LEU A 60 -1.72 2.43 6.13
N TRP A 61 -1.00 1.30 6.10
CA TRP A 61 -1.38 0.06 6.79
C TRP A 61 -1.63 0.32 8.28
N ASN A 62 -0.65 0.92 8.95
CA ASN A 62 -0.73 1.26 10.37
C ASN A 62 -1.63 2.48 10.63
N GLY A 63 -1.88 3.31 9.61
CA GLY A 63 -2.80 4.45 9.67
C GLY A 63 -4.29 4.08 9.62
N GLY A 64 -4.62 2.79 9.54
CA GLY A 64 -6.00 2.30 9.60
C GLY A 64 -6.45 1.52 8.37
N LEU A 65 -5.63 1.45 7.30
CA LEU A 65 -5.95 0.65 6.11
C LEU A 65 -6.14 -0.83 6.46
N GLU A 66 -5.32 -1.39 7.37
CA GLU A 66 -5.49 -2.78 7.81
C GLU A 66 -6.94 -3.03 8.29
N GLN A 67 -7.42 -2.19 9.19
CA GLN A 67 -8.74 -2.34 9.80
C GLN A 67 -9.85 -2.21 8.74
N GLN A 68 -9.70 -1.30 7.78
CA GLN A 68 -10.65 -1.12 6.69
C GLN A 68 -10.72 -2.39 5.81
N VAL A 69 -9.57 -2.94 5.40
CA VAL A 69 -9.51 -4.16 4.59
C VAL A 69 -10.11 -5.35 5.32
N ARG A 70 -9.79 -5.53 6.60
CA ARG A 70 -10.38 -6.61 7.42
C ARG A 70 -11.89 -6.45 7.56
N THR A 71 -12.37 -5.24 7.76
CA THR A 71 -13.81 -4.93 7.89
C THR A 71 -14.55 -5.28 6.60
N LEU A 72 -14.04 -4.83 5.45
CA LEU A 72 -14.64 -5.14 4.15
C LEU A 72 -14.60 -6.64 3.86
N LYS A 73 -13.50 -7.33 4.18
CA LYS A 73 -13.41 -8.77 3.94
C LYS A 73 -14.33 -9.58 4.86
N TYR A 74 -14.57 -9.12 6.08
CA TYR A 74 -15.54 -9.71 6.99
C TYR A 74 -16.99 -9.50 6.50
N GLN A 75 -17.30 -8.29 6.00
CA GLN A 75 -18.62 -7.97 5.47
C GLN A 75 -18.91 -8.66 4.13
N TYR A 76 -17.89 -8.84 3.30
CA TYR A 76 -17.98 -9.40 1.96
C TYR A 76 -17.00 -10.58 1.79
N PRO A 77 -17.23 -11.71 2.48
CA PRO A 77 -16.29 -12.83 2.51
C PRO A 77 -16.04 -13.44 1.13
N ASP A 78 -17.03 -13.42 0.24
CA ASP A 78 -16.95 -14.01 -1.10
C ASP A 78 -16.38 -13.05 -2.14
N TYR A 79 -16.11 -11.79 -1.80
CA TYR A 79 -15.60 -10.80 -2.74
C TYR A 79 -14.10 -11.00 -2.95
N LYS A 80 -13.65 -10.85 -4.20
CA LYS A 80 -12.22 -10.88 -4.54
C LYS A 80 -11.56 -9.57 -4.11
N VAL A 81 -10.31 -9.65 -3.65
CA VAL A 81 -9.54 -8.45 -3.28
C VAL A 81 -8.63 -8.10 -4.45
N TYR A 82 -8.63 -6.82 -4.82
CA TYR A 82 -7.82 -6.23 -5.89
C TYR A 82 -7.00 -5.07 -5.35
#